data_AF-A0A7C5FEB2-F1
#
_entry.id   AF-A0A7C5FEB2-F1
#
_cell.length_a   1.000
_cell.length_b   1.000
_cell.length_c   1.000
_cell.angle_alpha   90.00
_cell.angle_beta   90.00
_cell.angle_gamma   90.00
#
_symmetry.space_group_name_H-M   'P 1'
#
loop_
_entity.id
_entity.type
_entity.pdbx_description
1 polymer ?
#
loop_
_entity_poly.entity_id
_entity_poly.type
_entity_poly.pdbx_seq_one_letter_code
_entity_poly.pdbx_strand_id
1 'polypeptide(L)'
;MHDIVNRMARLIKKYKNRQLYDSESKTPITFAELAKGVQTGNDYKIIDNDSEKDITLQTYAQILYEEIKAGRKVKEYDEIIRQIALKGGEKSMGVLKKTVLAGIGALNLSRKRATEIVEELIKQGELAEGQKAKAVKELMEKGEVRAKEFTKEVEEQVRKAVSKIKGPTKDKVQELKDEIADLKARIKDLEEKAEE
;
A
#
# COMPACT_ATOMS: atom_id res chain seq x y z
N MET A 1 12.53 10.58 30.42
CA MET A 1 11.20 11.21 30.66
C MET A 1 11.11 12.36 29.69
N HIS A 2 10.00 12.44 28.95
CA HIS A 2 9.60 13.51 28.04
C HIS A 2 10.38 13.63 26.72
N ASP A 3 9.82 13.00 25.68
CA ASP A 3 9.21 13.80 24.60
C ASP A 3 8.25 12.93 23.78
N ILE A 4 7.03 12.81 24.30
CA ILE A 4 5.86 12.46 23.51
C ILE A 4 5.50 13.74 22.74
N VAL A 5 6.36 14.14 21.80
CA VAL A 5 5.96 15.14 20.80
C VAL A 5 4.92 14.42 19.97
N ASN A 6 3.67 14.82 20.18
CA ASN A 6 2.57 14.56 19.27
C ASN A 6 2.97 15.09 17.89
N ARG A 7 3.70 14.28 17.10
CA ARG A 7 4.02 14.58 15.71
C ARG A 7 2.69 14.53 14.96
N MET A 8 2.07 15.69 14.79
CA MET A 8 0.93 15.82 13.89
C MET A 8 1.40 15.38 12.50
N ALA A 9 0.66 14.45 11.89
CA ALA A 9 0.99 13.94 10.57
C ALA A 9 0.97 15.08 9.55
N ARG A 10 2.01 15.18 8.73
CA ARG A 10 2.16 16.22 7.71
C ARG A 10 1.07 16.07 6.66
N LEU A 11 0.33 17.13 6.41
CA LEU A 11 -0.86 17.09 5.55
C LEU A 11 -0.50 17.27 4.07
N ILE A 12 -0.79 16.25 3.28
CA ILE A 12 -0.60 16.25 1.83
C ILE A 12 -1.97 16.28 1.15
N LYS A 13 -2.16 17.17 0.19
CA LYS A 13 -3.38 17.24 -0.63
C LYS A 13 -3.12 16.70 -2.02
N LYS A 14 -3.96 15.77 -2.48
CA LYS A 14 -3.94 15.26 -3.85
C LYS A 14 -4.97 15.98 -4.70
N TYR A 15 -4.54 16.51 -5.83
CA TYR A 15 -5.39 17.19 -6.80
C TYR A 15 -5.62 16.31 -8.03
N LYS A 16 -6.71 16.57 -8.76
CA LYS A 16 -7.13 15.81 -9.96
C LYS A 16 -6.03 15.64 -11.02
N ASN A 17 -5.12 16.60 -11.13
CA ASN A 17 -3.98 16.55 -12.05
C ASN A 17 -2.84 15.62 -11.57
N ARG A 18 -3.11 14.70 -10.63
CA ARG A 18 -2.17 13.76 -9.99
C ARG A 18 -1.04 14.44 -9.22
N GLN A 19 -1.09 15.76 -9.03
CA GLN A 19 -0.12 16.48 -8.22
C GLN A 19 -0.47 16.29 -6.74
N LEU A 20 0.56 16.01 -5.94
CA LEU A 20 0.50 16.04 -4.50
C LEU A 20 1.13 17.36 -4.06
N TYR A 21 0.46 18.06 -3.15
CA TYR A 21 0.98 19.29 -2.55
C TYR A 21 1.12 19.10 -1.06
N ASP A 22 2.25 19.56 -0.56
CA ASP A 22 2.49 19.66 0.85
C ASP A 22 1.80 20.91 1.42
N SER A 23 0.90 20.74 2.37
CA SER A 23 0.12 21.86 2.90
C SER A 23 0.94 22.77 3.81
N GLU A 24 2.06 22.28 4.34
CA GLU A 24 2.94 23.04 5.23
C GLU A 24 3.94 23.85 4.42
N SER A 25 4.66 23.22 3.48
CA SER A 25 5.63 23.93 2.64
C SER A 25 5.00 24.62 1.43
N LYS A 26 3.73 24.32 1.12
CA LYS A 26 2.99 24.83 -0.05
C LYS A 26 3.68 24.52 -1.39
N THR A 27 4.45 23.44 -1.43
CA THR A 27 5.20 23.01 -2.61
C THR A 27 4.66 21.69 -3.14
N PRO A 28 4.81 21.42 -4.45
CA PRO A 28 4.59 20.08 -4.99
C PRO A 28 5.51 19.06 -4.31
N ILE A 29 5.02 17.83 -4.14
CA ILE A 29 5.79 16.68 -3.66
C ILE A 29 5.51 15.48 -4.58
N THR A 30 6.51 14.63 -4.79
CA THR A 30 6.41 13.42 -5.61
C THR A 30 6.18 12.17 -4.76
N PHE A 31 5.73 11.08 -5.38
CA PHE A 31 5.65 9.77 -4.72
C PHE A 31 7.00 9.29 -4.19
N ALA A 32 8.09 9.55 -4.91
CA ALA A 32 9.44 9.20 -4.48
C ALA A 32 9.88 9.98 -3.22
N GLU A 33 9.54 11.27 -3.14
CA GLU A 33 9.81 12.09 -1.95
C GLU A 33 8.96 11.68 -0.76
N LEU A 34 7.68 11.34 -0.98
CA LEU A 34 6.83 10.76 0.06
C LEU A 34 7.40 9.44 0.56
N ALA A 35 7.82 8.55 -0.35
CA ALA A 35 8.41 7.26 0.00
C ALA A 35 9.64 7.42 0.89
N LYS A 36 10.57 8.29 0.47
CA LYS A 36 11.76 8.64 1.25
C LYS A 36 11.39 9.24 2.60
N GLY A 37 10.44 10.18 2.62
CA GLY A 37 9.98 10.81 3.84
C GLY A 37 9.44 9.79 4.86
N VAL A 38 8.60 8.86 4.39
CA VAL A 38 8.06 7.78 5.22
C VAL A 38 9.21 6.92 5.76
N GLN A 39 10.15 6.49 4.92
CA GLN A 39 11.33 5.71 5.34
C GLN A 39 12.20 6.46 6.38
N THR A 40 12.27 7.78 6.31
CA THR A 40 12.98 8.61 7.30
C THR A 40 12.18 8.87 8.59
N GLY A 41 10.98 8.32 8.71
CA GLY A 41 10.13 8.42 9.90
C GLY A 41 9.19 9.63 9.92
N ASN A 42 8.91 10.24 8.77
CA ASN A 42 7.84 11.23 8.65
C ASN A 42 6.49 10.51 8.55
N ASP A 43 5.51 10.98 9.31
CA ASP A 43 4.12 10.53 9.15
C ASP A 43 3.36 11.52 8.26
N TYR A 44 2.59 10.99 7.32
CA TYR A 44 1.77 11.77 6.41
C TYR A 44 0.30 11.40 6.55
N LYS A 45 -0.54 12.42 6.41
CA LYS A 45 -1.97 12.29 6.16
C LYS A 45 -2.26 12.84 4.77
N ILE A 46 -2.81 12.00 3.90
CA ILE A 46 -3.03 12.33 2.49
C ILE A 46 -4.53 12.41 2.24
N ILE A 47 -5.00 13.59 1.88
CA ILE A 47 -6.41 13.88 1.62
C ILE A 47 -6.59 14.17 0.13
N ASP A 48 -7.63 13.59 -0.46
CA ASP A 48 -8.10 13.98 -1.78
C ASP A 48 -8.76 15.37 -1.67
N ASN A 49 -8.28 16.35 -2.44
CA ASN A 49 -8.71 17.73 -2.28
C ASN A 49 -10.20 17.92 -2.62
N ASP A 50 -10.74 17.14 -3.55
CA ASP A 50 -12.10 17.34 -4.04
C ASP A 50 -13.14 16.61 -3.20
N SER A 51 -12.83 15.37 -2.78
CA SER A 51 -13.74 14.55 -1.99
C SER A 51 -13.50 14.64 -0.48
N GLU A 52 -12.42 15.31 -0.06
CA GLU A 52 -11.94 15.40 1.32
C GLU A 52 -11.67 14.05 2.01
N LYS A 53 -11.63 12.96 1.23
CA LYS A 53 -11.41 11.61 1.73
C LYS A 53 -9.95 11.36 2.08
N ASP A 54 -9.72 10.62 3.16
CA ASP A 54 -8.40 10.09 3.48
C ASP A 54 -8.03 8.99 2.48
N ILE A 55 -7.01 9.27 1.68
CA ILE A 55 -6.46 8.40 0.65
C ILE A 55 -5.02 7.98 0.98
N THR A 56 -4.59 8.12 2.24
CA THR A 56 -3.24 7.77 2.69
C THR A 56 -2.91 6.33 2.35
N LEU A 57 -3.79 5.40 2.71
CA LEU A 57 -3.61 3.98 2.46
C LEU A 57 -3.52 3.65 0.97
N GLN A 58 -4.42 4.25 0.17
CA GLN A 58 -4.42 4.08 -1.28
C GLN A 58 -3.13 4.62 -1.90
N THR A 59 -2.67 5.77 -1.43
CA THR A 59 -1.45 6.42 -1.93
C THR A 59 -0.21 5.59 -1.59
N TYR A 60 -0.09 5.08 -0.37
CA TYR A 60 1.00 4.17 0.01
C TYR A 60 0.99 2.87 -0.80
N ALA A 61 -0.19 2.29 -1.04
CA ALA A 61 -0.31 1.13 -1.93
C ALA A 61 0.12 1.46 -3.37
N GLN A 62 -0.22 2.66 -3.86
CA GLN A 62 0.20 3.13 -5.18
C GLN A 62 1.71 3.35 -5.27
N ILE A 63 2.33 3.95 -4.25
CA ILE A 63 3.79 4.11 -4.18
C ILE A 63 4.46 2.73 -4.26
N LEU A 64 4.03 1.78 -3.41
CA LEU A 64 4.56 0.43 -3.46
C LEU A 64 4.39 -0.20 -4.84
N TYR A 65 3.22 -0.08 -5.46
CA TYR A 65 2.99 -0.59 -6.81
C TYR A 65 3.99 -0.02 -7.83
N GLU A 66 4.22 1.29 -7.81
CA GLU A 66 5.12 1.97 -8.75
C GLU A 66 6.60 1.58 -8.55
N GLU A 67 7.01 1.35 -7.32
CA GLU A 67 8.38 0.93 -6.99
C GLU A 67 8.62 -0.54 -7.33
N ILE A 68 7.61 -1.38 -7.12
CA ILE A 68 7.61 -2.79 -7.55
C ILE A 68 7.64 -2.87 -9.08
N LYS A 69 6.88 -1.99 -9.74
CA LYS A 69 6.94 -1.76 -11.19
C LYS A 69 8.34 -1.41 -11.68
N ALA A 70 9.07 -0.62 -10.92
CA ALA A 70 10.45 -0.28 -11.22
C ALA A 70 11.46 -1.40 -10.87
N GLY A 71 11.00 -2.56 -10.37
CA GLY A 71 11.87 -3.70 -10.03
C GLY A 71 12.63 -3.53 -8.71
N ARG A 72 12.18 -2.61 -7.84
CA ARG A 72 12.81 -2.39 -6.53
C ARG A 72 12.49 -3.51 -5.54
N LYS A 73 13.37 -3.71 -4.56
CA LYS A 73 13.20 -4.73 -3.52
C LYS A 73 12.17 -4.28 -2.50
N VAL A 74 11.21 -5.14 -2.15
CA VAL A 74 10.14 -4.88 -1.16
C VAL A 74 10.70 -4.37 0.17
N LYS A 75 11.82 -4.95 0.60
CA LYS A 75 12.49 -4.61 1.87
C LYS A 75 12.91 -3.15 1.98
N GLU A 76 13.08 -2.45 0.85
CA GLU A 76 13.42 -1.03 0.85
C GLU A 76 12.25 -0.16 1.33
N TYR A 77 11.02 -0.66 1.29
CA TYR A 77 9.79 0.10 1.63
C TYR A 77 9.07 -0.46 2.85
N ASP A 78 9.82 -1.04 3.79
CA ASP A 78 9.29 -1.65 5.01
C ASP A 78 8.46 -0.68 5.85
N GLU A 79 8.85 0.59 5.96
CA GLU A 79 8.07 1.59 6.70
C GLU A 79 6.75 1.93 6.00
N ILE A 80 6.72 2.00 4.66
CA ILE A 80 5.44 2.19 3.93
C ILE A 80 4.52 0.98 4.18
N ILE A 81 5.08 -0.22 4.11
CA ILE A 81 4.36 -1.47 4.40
C ILE A 81 3.84 -1.47 5.84
N ARG A 82 4.64 -0.99 6.79
CA ARG A 82 4.25 -0.81 8.19
C ARG A 82 3.11 0.18 8.34
N GLN A 83 3.19 1.33 7.67
CA GLN A 83 2.13 2.34 7.70
C GLN A 83 0.82 1.83 7.10
N ILE A 84 0.88 1.05 6.03
CA ILE A 84 -0.29 0.35 5.45
C ILE A 84 -0.92 -0.57 6.49
N ALA A 85 -0.10 -1.41 7.14
CA ALA A 85 -0.55 -2.38 8.12
C ALA A 85 -1.16 -1.70 9.36
N LEU A 86 -0.52 -0.63 9.85
CA LEU A 86 -0.97 0.18 10.97
C LEU A 86 -2.31 0.85 10.69
N LYS A 87 -2.42 1.53 9.54
CA LYS A 87 -3.60 2.36 9.21
C LYS A 87 -4.78 1.55 8.71
N GLY A 88 -4.59 0.32 8.21
CA GLY A 88 -5.68 -0.43 7.60
C GLY A 88 -5.80 -1.92 7.95
N GLY A 89 -4.98 -2.46 8.86
CA GLY A 89 -5.14 -3.79 9.43
C GLY A 89 -5.27 -4.93 8.40
N GLU A 90 -6.02 -5.99 8.72
CA GLU A 90 -6.21 -7.16 7.84
C GLU A 90 -6.86 -6.80 6.48
N LYS A 91 -7.75 -5.80 6.45
CA LYS A 91 -8.40 -5.33 5.21
C LYS A 91 -7.40 -4.68 4.26
N SER A 92 -6.42 -3.94 4.78
CA SER A 92 -5.35 -3.34 3.98
C SER A 92 -4.39 -4.36 3.40
N MET A 93 -4.13 -5.45 4.12
CA MET A 93 -3.36 -6.58 3.60
C MET A 93 -4.02 -7.17 2.36
N GLY A 94 -5.34 -7.34 2.38
CA GLY A 94 -6.08 -7.82 1.21
C GLY A 94 -5.93 -6.91 0.00
N VAL A 95 -5.97 -5.58 0.20
CA VAL A 95 -5.77 -4.59 -0.88
C VAL A 95 -4.32 -4.58 -1.35
N LEU A 96 -3.34 -4.60 -0.45
CA LEU A 96 -1.93 -4.64 -0.77
C LEU A 96 -1.57 -5.92 -1.55
N LYS A 97 -2.04 -7.08 -1.09
CA LYS A 97 -1.88 -8.37 -1.78
C LYS A 97 -2.47 -8.33 -3.19
N LYS A 98 -3.70 -7.84 -3.35
CA LYS A 98 -4.33 -7.66 -4.68
C LYS A 98 -3.55 -6.69 -5.55
N THR A 99 -3.06 -5.59 -5.00
CA THR A 99 -2.30 -4.56 -5.72
C THR A 99 -0.94 -5.08 -6.16
N VAL A 100 -0.26 -5.85 -5.31
CA VAL A 100 0.99 -6.52 -5.62
C VAL A 100 0.79 -7.60 -6.67
N LEU A 101 -0.23 -8.45 -6.53
CA LEU A 101 -0.56 -9.47 -7.53
C LEU A 101 -0.95 -8.85 -8.88
N ALA A 102 -1.73 -7.77 -8.85
CA ALA A 102 -2.07 -7.00 -10.04
C ALA A 102 -0.85 -6.28 -10.62
N GLY A 103 0.06 -5.78 -9.77
CA GLY A 103 1.38 -5.30 -10.13
C GLY A 103 2.13 -6.35 -10.90
N ILE A 104 2.43 -7.48 -10.31
CA ILE A 104 3.25 -8.51 -10.95
C ILE A 104 2.57 -9.06 -12.22
N GLY A 105 1.23 -9.21 -12.19
CA GLY A 105 0.43 -9.62 -13.36
C GLY A 105 0.38 -8.58 -14.49
N ALA A 106 0.36 -7.29 -14.16
CA ALA A 106 0.40 -6.18 -15.12
C ALA A 106 1.84 -5.84 -15.56
N LEU A 107 2.82 -6.23 -14.76
CA LEU A 107 4.21 -5.80 -14.94
C LEU A 107 5.05 -6.73 -15.75
N ASN A 108 4.88 -8.05 -15.71
CA ASN A 108 5.87 -8.84 -16.42
C ASN A 108 5.48 -10.18 -17.01
N LEU A 109 4.19 -10.57 -17.03
CA LEU A 109 3.79 -11.57 -18.03
C LEU A 109 2.28 -11.73 -18.21
N SER A 110 1.72 -10.99 -19.16
CA SER A 110 0.45 -11.41 -19.77
C SER A 110 0.76 -12.45 -20.83
N ARG A 111 -0.20 -13.35 -21.12
CA ARG A 111 -0.05 -14.31 -22.23
C ARG A 111 0.30 -13.61 -23.53
N LYS A 112 -0.29 -12.43 -23.79
CA LYS A 112 0.01 -11.60 -24.96
C LYS A 112 1.48 -11.16 -24.98
N ARG A 113 2.01 -10.65 -23.86
CA ARG A 113 3.39 -10.16 -23.81
C ARG A 113 4.42 -11.30 -23.79
N ALA A 114 4.08 -12.45 -23.19
CA ALA A 114 4.85 -13.68 -23.30
C ALA A 114 5.03 -14.11 -24.76
N THR A 115 3.93 -14.10 -25.52
CA THR A 115 3.97 -14.40 -26.94
C THR A 115 4.87 -13.43 -27.69
N GLU A 116 4.75 -12.13 -27.47
CA GLU A 116 5.58 -11.11 -28.13
C GLU A 116 7.08 -11.26 -27.81
N ILE A 117 7.43 -11.56 -26.55
CA ILE A 117 8.82 -11.82 -26.15
C ILE A 117 9.36 -13.07 -26.86
N VAL A 118 8.58 -14.16 -26.86
CA VAL A 118 8.98 -15.42 -27.50
C VAL A 118 9.07 -15.29 -29.02
N GLU A 119 8.18 -14.51 -29.65
CA GLU A 119 8.25 -14.19 -31.07
C GLU A 119 9.51 -13.41 -31.42
N GLU A 120 9.94 -12.47 -30.58
CA GLU A 120 11.17 -11.73 -30.79
C GLU A 120 12.40 -12.65 -30.70
N LEU A 121 12.42 -13.59 -29.75
CA LEU A 121 13.47 -14.61 -29.65
C LEU A 121 13.52 -15.53 -30.88
N ILE A 122 12.37 -15.85 -31.47
CA ILE A 122 12.30 -16.62 -32.72
C ILE A 122 12.89 -15.80 -33.88
N LYS A 123 12.54 -14.52 -34.00
CA LYS A 123 13.10 -13.64 -35.05
C LYS A 123 14.62 -13.48 -34.94
N GLN A 124 15.14 -13.45 -33.72
CA GLN A 124 16.57 -13.35 -33.44
C GLN A 124 17.31 -14.68 -33.68
N GLY A 125 16.60 -15.77 -34.00
CA GLY A 125 17.17 -17.09 -34.22
C GLY A 125 17.56 -17.81 -32.92
N GLU A 126 17.19 -17.28 -31.75
CA GLU A 126 17.50 -17.87 -30.44
C GLU A 126 16.52 -18.99 -30.05
N LEU A 127 15.36 -19.08 -30.73
CA LEU A 127 14.35 -20.09 -30.47
C LEU A 127 13.72 -20.61 -31.79
N ALA A 128 13.50 -21.93 -31.87
CA ALA A 128 12.80 -22.50 -33.02
C ALA A 128 11.28 -22.24 -32.95
N GLU A 129 10.64 -21.99 -34.09
CA GLU A 129 9.21 -21.68 -34.17
C GLU A 129 8.32 -22.78 -33.56
N GLY A 130 8.70 -24.05 -33.72
CA GLY A 130 8.01 -25.19 -33.11
C GLY A 130 8.03 -25.20 -31.57
N GLN A 131 8.92 -24.42 -30.94
CA GLN A 131 9.02 -24.33 -29.48
C GLN A 131 8.21 -23.18 -28.88
N LYS A 132 7.57 -22.34 -29.70
CA LYS A 132 6.84 -21.13 -29.28
C LYS A 132 5.86 -21.40 -28.14
N ALA A 133 4.96 -22.37 -28.29
CA ALA A 133 3.93 -22.66 -27.29
C ALA A 133 4.54 -23.13 -25.95
N LYS A 134 5.60 -23.94 -25.99
CA LYS A 134 6.30 -24.42 -24.81
C LYS A 134 7.05 -23.28 -24.10
N ALA A 135 7.76 -22.45 -24.86
CA ALA A 135 8.48 -21.29 -24.34
C ALA A 135 7.54 -20.27 -23.70
N VAL A 136 6.40 -19.97 -24.33
CA VAL A 136 5.37 -19.09 -23.76
C VAL A 136 4.86 -19.66 -22.43
N LYS A 137 4.54 -20.96 -22.39
CA LYS A 137 4.05 -21.63 -21.18
C LYS A 137 5.09 -21.58 -20.05
N GLU A 138 6.35 -21.90 -20.35
CA GLU A 138 7.42 -21.91 -19.35
C GLU A 138 7.72 -20.52 -18.80
N LEU A 139 7.72 -19.50 -19.67
CA LEU A 139 7.86 -18.10 -19.28
C LEU A 139 6.72 -17.71 -18.32
N MET A 140 5.47 -18.08 -18.65
CA MET A 140 4.27 -17.86 -17.82
C MET A 140 4.38 -18.52 -16.46
N GLU A 141 4.74 -19.80 -16.40
CA GLU A 141 4.91 -20.54 -15.15
C GLU A 141 6.00 -19.93 -14.26
N LYS A 142 7.15 -19.57 -14.84
CA LYS A 142 8.23 -18.86 -14.14
C LYS A 142 7.77 -17.52 -13.59
N GLY A 143 6.94 -16.79 -14.34
CA GLY A 143 6.32 -15.54 -13.90
C GLY A 143 5.40 -15.72 -12.69
N GLU A 144 4.52 -16.74 -12.73
CA GLU A 144 3.62 -17.05 -11.62
C GLU A 144 4.34 -17.47 -10.35
N VAL A 145 5.41 -18.27 -10.46
CA VAL A 145 6.23 -18.68 -9.31
C VAL A 145 6.86 -17.46 -8.64
N ARG A 146 7.50 -16.58 -9.42
CA ARG A 146 8.08 -15.33 -8.91
C ARG A 146 7.03 -14.44 -8.26
N ALA A 147 5.83 -14.36 -8.84
CA ALA A 147 4.72 -13.58 -8.28
C ALA A 147 4.29 -14.09 -6.90
N LYS A 148 4.20 -15.42 -6.74
CA LYS A 148 3.85 -16.07 -5.48
C LYS A 148 4.92 -15.86 -4.41
N GLU A 149 6.20 -16.03 -4.76
CA GLU A 149 7.32 -15.80 -3.84
C GLU A 149 7.35 -14.36 -3.35
N PHE A 150 7.20 -13.41 -4.26
CA PHE A 150 7.15 -12.00 -3.94
C PHE A 150 5.96 -11.65 -3.02
N THR A 151 4.78 -12.23 -3.29
CA THR A 151 3.60 -12.03 -2.44
C THR A 151 3.85 -12.53 -1.02
N LYS A 152 4.50 -13.68 -0.86
CA LYS A 152 4.91 -14.21 0.44
C LYS A 152 5.90 -13.28 1.15
N GLU A 153 6.86 -12.71 0.42
CA GLU A 153 7.80 -11.74 0.99
C GLU A 153 7.06 -10.50 1.52
N VAL A 154 6.10 -9.95 0.78
CA VAL A 154 5.26 -8.83 1.24
C VAL A 154 4.48 -9.20 2.50
N GLU A 155 3.81 -10.36 2.50
CA GLU A 155 3.06 -10.84 3.68
C GLU A 155 3.96 -10.98 4.92
N GLU A 156 5.17 -11.50 4.74
CA GLU A 156 6.15 -11.63 5.82
C GLU A 156 6.61 -10.26 6.34
N GLN A 157 6.90 -9.30 5.45
CA GLN A 157 7.30 -7.95 5.84
C GLN A 157 6.18 -7.24 6.59
N VAL A 158 4.93 -7.37 6.14
CA VAL A 158 3.78 -6.82 6.88
C VAL A 158 3.66 -7.49 8.24
N ARG A 159 3.74 -8.82 8.33
CA ARG A 159 3.66 -9.54 9.61
C ARG A 159 4.75 -9.08 10.57
N LYS A 160 5.98 -8.90 10.08
CA LYS A 160 7.11 -8.35 10.85
C LYS A 160 6.81 -6.93 11.32
N ALA A 161 6.34 -6.06 10.43
CA ALA A 161 5.97 -4.70 10.75
C ALA A 161 4.90 -4.65 11.84
N VAL A 162 3.87 -5.49 11.74
CA VAL A 162 2.81 -5.61 12.74
C VAL A 162 3.35 -6.11 14.08
N SER A 163 4.20 -7.13 14.08
CA SER A 163 4.79 -7.69 15.31
C SER A 163 5.75 -6.74 16.04
N LYS A 164 6.33 -5.77 15.32
CA LYS A 164 7.22 -4.74 15.89
C LYS A 164 6.46 -3.58 16.53
N ILE A 165 5.15 -3.49 16.31
CA ILE A 165 4.30 -2.52 17.01
C ILE A 165 4.13 -3.01 18.45
N LYS A 166 4.94 -2.47 19.37
CA LYS A 166 4.66 -2.57 20.81
C LYS A 166 3.52 -1.61 21.13
N GLY A 167 2.29 -2.11 21.13
CA GLY A 167 1.09 -1.35 21.47
C GLY A 167 -0.20 -2.07 21.04
N PRO A 168 -1.37 -1.69 21.58
CA PRO A 168 -2.57 -2.52 21.54
C PRO A 168 -3.29 -2.34 20.20
N THR A 169 -2.82 -3.02 19.15
CA THR A 169 -3.33 -2.83 17.78
C THR A 169 -4.68 -3.51 17.49
N LYS A 170 -5.22 -4.31 18.43
CA LYS A 170 -6.64 -4.73 18.45
C LYS A 170 -7.33 -4.26 19.72
N ASP A 171 -6.63 -4.25 20.86
CA ASP A 171 -7.23 -3.93 22.15
C ASP A 171 -7.56 -2.44 22.32
N LYS A 172 -6.75 -1.49 21.81
CA LYS A 172 -7.11 -0.05 21.87
C LYS A 172 -8.17 0.33 20.85
N VAL A 173 -8.26 -0.41 19.76
CA VAL A 173 -9.35 -0.26 18.80
C VAL A 173 -10.66 -0.79 19.40
N GLN A 174 -10.59 -1.80 20.26
CA GLN A 174 -11.72 -2.29 21.03
C GLN A 174 -12.09 -1.32 22.16
N GLU A 175 -11.11 -0.81 22.91
CA GLU A 175 -11.28 0.18 23.98
C GLU A 175 -11.91 1.49 23.45
N LEU A 176 -11.46 1.98 22.29
CA LEU A 176 -12.09 3.14 21.62
C LEU A 176 -13.51 2.85 21.13
N LYS A 177 -13.85 1.61 20.75
CA LYS A 177 -15.23 1.24 20.40
C LYS A 177 -16.12 1.21 21.64
N ASP A 178 -15.60 0.72 22.75
CA ASP A 178 -16.32 0.65 24.01
C ASP A 178 -16.54 2.07 24.58
N GLU A 179 -15.57 2.99 24.47
CA GLU A 179 -15.74 4.42 24.80
C GLU A 179 -16.80 5.11 23.92
N ILE A 180 -16.81 4.84 22.62
CA ILE A 180 -17.84 5.39 21.71
C ILE A 180 -19.23 4.86 22.07
N ALA A 181 -19.34 3.62 22.54
CA ALA A 181 -20.61 3.05 22.98
C ALA A 181 -21.12 3.71 24.28
N ASP A 182 -20.25 3.93 25.26
CA ASP A 182 -20.59 4.63 26.51
C ASP A 182 -21.02 6.09 26.26
N LEU A 183 -20.30 6.81 25.40
CA LEU A 183 -20.65 8.18 25.02
C LEU A 183 -22.00 8.27 24.32
N LYS A 184 -22.36 7.30 23.47
CA LYS A 184 -23.68 7.25 22.84
C LYS A 184 -24.80 7.00 23.84
N ALA A 185 -24.58 6.13 24.82
CA ALA A 185 -25.55 5.88 25.88
C ALA A 185 -25.78 7.16 26.72
N ARG A 186 -24.71 7.87 27.07
CA ARG A 186 -24.81 9.15 27.79
C ARG A 186 -25.52 10.25 27.00
N ILE A 187 -25.29 10.32 25.69
CA ILE A 187 -26.01 11.29 24.84
C ILE A 187 -27.50 10.97 24.84
N LYS A 188 -27.88 9.68 24.71
CA LYS A 188 -29.29 9.25 24.75
C LYS A 188 -29.95 9.60 26.09
N ASP A 189 -29.28 9.33 27.21
CA ASP A 189 -29.79 9.68 28.55
C ASP A 189 -29.93 11.19 28.76
N LEU A 190 -29.07 12.00 28.12
CA LEU A 190 -29.15 13.47 28.18
C LEU A 190 -30.24 14.02 27.26
N GLU A 191 -30.49 13.39 26.11
CA GLU A 191 -31.60 13.72 25.21
C GLU A 191 -32.95 13.41 25.87
N GLU A 192 -33.10 12.25 26.51
CA GLU A 192 -34.33 11.88 27.22
C GLU A 192 -34.63 12.81 28.41
N LYS A 193 -33.60 13.28 29.13
CA LYS A 193 -33.76 14.25 30.22
C LYS A 193 -34.03 15.67 29.77
N ALA A 194 -33.79 15.99 28.50
CA ALA A 194 -34.08 17.30 27.93
C ALA A 194 -35.51 17.40 27.38
N GLU A 195 -36.21 16.26 27.24
CA GLU A 195 -37.60 16.18 26.76
C GLU A 195 -38.63 16.03 27.91
N GLU A 196 -38.19 15.87 29.16
CA GLU A 196 -39.01 16.00 30.39
C GLU A 196 -39.02 17.44 30.94
#